data_AF-T1DDL0-F1
#
_entry.id   AF-T1DDL0-F1
#
_cell.length_a   1.000
_cell.length_b   1.000
_cell.length_c   1.000
_cell.angle_alpha   90.00
_cell.angle_beta   90.00
_cell.angle_gamma   90.00
#
_symmetry.space_group_name_H-M   'P 1'
#
loop_
_entity.id
_entity.type
_entity.pdbx_description
1 polymer ?
#
loop_
_entity_poly.entity_id
_entity_poly.type
_entity_poly.pdbx_seq_one_letter_code
_entity_poly.pdbx_strand_id
1 'polypeptide(L)'
;TKKSVVNVGNLAPEERQQILYNHLKEGKQSKQWKQRIKPHLSELSDNLNLLPEIARRLGDPLFTKSISQLPDDLIRFVHEPQEYLKKTIFELTLPQQAAMTLVFLARSRLPVHDIASEDCKLVADRYGTTVAAITQSFQQLDQSFVIKREESRQHCWAFFHPTFADAISSILSARPDLVDLYLGGAKIETLLAEAICEGAATVKDAVVVPASSFDSLV
;
A
#
# COMPACT_ATOMS: atom_id res chain seq x y z
N THR A 1 -10.57 19.99 -22.69
CA THR A 1 -10.54 19.99 -21.22
C THR A 1 -9.08 19.88 -20.78
N LYS A 2 -8.48 20.94 -20.22
CA LYS A 2 -7.08 20.93 -19.79
C LYS A 2 -6.95 19.94 -18.61
N LYS A 3 -6.35 18.77 -18.86
CA LYS A 3 -5.81 17.92 -17.79
C LYS A 3 -4.62 18.67 -17.20
N SER A 4 -4.78 19.27 -16.02
CA SER A 4 -3.64 19.78 -15.26
C SER A 4 -2.84 18.59 -14.76
N VAL A 5 -1.69 18.35 -15.39
CA VAL A 5 -0.64 17.50 -14.82
C VAL A 5 -0.06 18.29 -13.66
N VAL A 6 -0.55 18.03 -12.44
CA VAL A 6 0.01 18.63 -11.23
C VAL A 6 1.36 17.96 -11.00
N ASN A 7 2.43 18.69 -11.24
CA ASN A 7 3.79 18.23 -10.97
C ASN A 7 4.03 18.33 -9.46
N VAL A 8 3.57 17.31 -8.73
CA VAL A 8 3.50 17.26 -7.26
C VAL A 8 4.87 17.37 -6.56
N GLY A 9 5.99 17.27 -7.30
CA GLY A 9 7.34 17.38 -6.76
C GLY A 9 7.83 18.81 -6.45
N ASN A 10 7.19 19.86 -7.00
CA ASN A 10 7.63 21.25 -6.86
C ASN A 10 6.60 22.12 -6.12
N LEU A 11 6.05 21.62 -5.02
CA LEU A 11 5.16 22.45 -4.18
C LEU A 11 5.96 23.55 -3.49
N ALA A 12 5.42 24.76 -3.41
CA ALA A 12 5.97 25.80 -2.54
C ALA A 12 5.72 25.46 -1.05
N PRO A 13 6.51 25.98 -0.10
CA PRO A 13 6.28 25.78 1.33
C PRO A 13 4.85 26.15 1.77
N GLU A 14 4.31 27.27 1.26
CA GLU A 14 2.97 27.75 1.57
C GLU A 14 1.89 26.80 1.02
N GLU A 15 2.12 26.22 -0.16
CA GLU A 15 1.21 25.23 -0.75
C GLU A 15 1.19 23.94 0.07
N ARG A 16 2.38 23.44 0.47
CA ARG A 16 2.50 22.27 1.35
C ARG A 16 1.81 22.50 2.68
N GLN A 17 1.97 23.69 3.26
CA GLN A 17 1.27 24.09 4.46
C GLN A 17 -0.25 24.02 4.25
N GLN A 18 -0.76 24.69 3.21
CA GLN A 18 -2.19 24.70 2.89
C GLN A 18 -2.75 23.27 2.72
N ILE A 19 -2.04 22.42 1.99
CA ILE A 19 -2.36 21.00 1.78
C ILE A 19 -2.47 20.27 3.12
N LEU A 20 -1.46 20.38 3.98
CA LEU A 20 -1.42 19.73 5.29
C LEU A 20 -2.61 20.14 6.16
N TYR A 21 -2.86 21.44 6.30
CA TYR A 21 -3.95 21.94 7.13
C TYR A 21 -5.32 21.54 6.59
N ASN A 22 -5.52 21.60 5.28
CA ASN A 22 -6.78 21.22 4.65
C ASN A 22 -7.09 19.73 4.90
N HIS A 23 -6.16 18.84 4.61
CA HIS A 23 -6.39 17.40 4.81
C HIS A 23 -6.54 17.02 6.29
N LEU A 24 -5.80 17.67 7.20
CA LEU A 24 -6.00 17.48 8.64
C LEU A 24 -7.37 17.98 9.11
N LYS A 25 -7.85 19.09 8.54
CA LYS A 25 -9.17 19.64 8.87
C LYS A 25 -10.29 18.70 8.43
N GLU A 26 -10.27 18.29 7.17
CA GLU A 26 -11.27 17.40 6.55
C GLU A 26 -11.14 15.93 7.00
N GLY A 27 -10.00 15.56 7.59
CA GLY A 27 -9.72 14.22 8.08
C GLY A 27 -10.49 13.82 9.33
N LYS A 28 -10.48 12.51 9.61
CA LYS A 28 -11.22 11.83 10.69
C LYS A 28 -10.49 11.83 12.04
N GLN A 29 -9.31 12.44 12.15
CA GLN A 29 -8.57 12.52 13.42
C GLN A 29 -9.37 13.19 14.54
N SER A 30 -9.13 12.76 15.77
CA SER A 30 -9.75 13.36 16.94
C SER A 30 -9.23 14.79 17.19
N LYS A 31 -10.02 15.63 17.86
CA LYS A 31 -9.59 16.99 18.25
C LYS A 31 -8.32 16.97 19.11
N GLN A 32 -8.24 16.00 20.04
CA GLN A 32 -7.08 15.82 20.91
C GLN A 32 -5.82 15.50 20.10
N TRP A 33 -5.93 14.61 19.11
CA TRP A 33 -4.81 14.28 18.23
C TRP A 33 -4.37 15.51 17.43
N LYS A 34 -5.31 16.28 16.86
CA LYS A 34 -5.00 17.49 16.07
C LYS A 34 -4.29 18.54 16.92
N GLN A 35 -4.68 18.70 18.18
CA GLN A 35 -4.00 19.59 19.13
C GLN A 35 -2.58 19.09 19.46
N ARG A 36 -2.42 17.79 19.67
CA ARG A 36 -1.14 17.17 20.03
C ARG A 36 -0.06 17.39 18.97
N ILE A 37 -0.41 17.30 17.70
CA ILE A 37 0.57 17.46 16.61
C ILE A 37 0.71 18.90 16.10
N LYS A 38 -0.19 19.81 16.48
CA LYS A 38 -0.22 21.21 16.02
C LYS A 38 1.13 21.93 16.13
N PRO A 39 1.92 21.78 17.22
CA PRO A 39 3.22 22.45 17.35
C PRO A 39 4.23 22.05 16.28
N HIS A 40 4.06 20.88 15.64
CA HIS A 40 5.01 20.31 14.68
C HIS A 40 4.61 20.54 13.22
N LEU A 41 3.43 21.10 12.96
CA LEU A 41 2.90 21.23 11.58
C LEU A 41 3.77 22.11 10.68
N SER A 42 4.40 23.15 11.23
CA SER A 42 5.30 24.02 10.46
C SER A 42 6.50 23.25 9.92
N GLU A 43 7.14 22.46 10.78
CA GLU A 43 8.28 21.62 10.44
C GLU A 43 7.91 20.56 9.39
N LEU A 44 6.72 19.96 9.50
CA LEU A 44 6.23 19.02 8.48
C LEU A 44 5.95 19.70 7.14
N SER A 45 5.42 20.93 7.13
CA SER A 45 5.16 21.67 5.89
C SER A 45 6.43 22.12 5.18
N ASP A 46 7.54 22.27 5.90
CA ASP A 46 8.84 22.59 5.30
C ASP A 46 9.48 21.38 4.61
N ASN A 47 9.00 20.17 4.91
CA ASN A 47 9.51 18.94 4.34
C ASN A 47 9.10 18.76 2.86
N LEU A 48 10.09 18.59 1.98
CA LEU A 48 9.87 18.35 0.54
C LEU A 48 9.14 17.03 0.25
N ASN A 49 9.21 16.05 1.15
CA ASN A 49 8.51 14.77 1.00
C ASN A 49 7.02 14.87 1.36
N LEU A 50 6.56 16.01 1.89
CA LEU A 50 5.16 16.21 2.22
C LEU A 50 4.34 16.42 0.93
N LEU A 51 3.69 15.34 0.50
CA LEU A 51 2.75 15.30 -0.61
C LEU A 51 1.29 15.34 -0.11
N PRO A 52 0.32 15.73 -0.96
CA PRO A 52 -1.10 15.68 -0.61
C PRO A 52 -1.57 14.36 -0.01
N GLU A 53 -1.05 13.25 -0.52
CA GLU A 53 -1.39 11.92 -0.03
C GLU A 53 -0.88 11.66 1.40
N ILE A 54 0.30 12.16 1.75
CA ILE A 54 0.83 12.04 3.12
C ILE A 54 -0.01 12.86 4.08
N ALA A 55 -0.37 14.08 3.70
CA ALA A 55 -1.29 14.93 4.45
C ALA A 55 -2.67 14.26 4.64
N ARG A 56 -3.22 13.63 3.60
CA ARG A 56 -4.47 12.87 3.66
C ARG A 56 -4.39 11.72 4.66
N ARG A 57 -3.34 10.90 4.61
CA ARG A 57 -3.15 9.77 5.53
C ARG A 57 -2.96 10.23 6.97
N LEU A 58 -2.20 11.31 7.18
CA LEU A 58 -2.01 11.89 8.49
C LEU A 58 -3.35 12.33 9.11
N GLY A 59 -4.32 12.72 8.27
CA GLY A 59 -5.70 13.02 8.64
C GLY A 59 -6.58 11.80 8.95
N ASP A 60 -6.09 10.56 8.87
CA ASP A 60 -6.88 9.34 9.10
C ASP A 60 -6.29 8.47 10.24
N PRO A 61 -7.06 8.20 11.32
CA PRO A 61 -6.60 7.39 12.46
C PRO A 61 -6.06 6.01 12.10
N LEU A 62 -6.50 5.41 10.99
CA LEU A 62 -6.02 4.10 10.54
C LEU A 62 -4.52 4.11 10.27
N PHE A 63 -3.98 5.23 9.77
CA PHE A 63 -2.58 5.37 9.39
C PHE A 63 -1.71 5.91 10.53
N THR A 64 -2.26 6.47 11.60
CA THR A 64 -1.46 7.13 12.64
C THR A 64 -1.33 6.33 13.92
N LYS A 65 -1.75 5.05 13.93
CA LYS A 65 -1.75 4.21 15.14
C LYS A 65 -0.37 4.03 15.76
N SER A 66 0.69 4.00 14.94
CA SER A 66 2.05 3.82 15.44
C SER A 66 2.79 5.15 15.69
N ILE A 67 2.13 6.30 15.53
CA ILE A 67 2.67 7.62 15.91
C ILE A 67 2.47 7.82 17.41
N SER A 68 3.49 7.46 18.18
CA SER A 68 3.46 7.42 19.65
C SER A 68 4.39 8.45 20.28
N GLN A 69 5.55 8.71 19.67
CA GLN A 69 6.58 9.61 20.15
C GLN A 69 6.70 10.82 19.22
N LEU A 70 6.37 12.01 19.75
CA LEU A 70 6.47 13.26 19.01
C LEU A 70 7.75 14.01 19.40
N PRO A 71 8.44 14.66 18.45
CA PRO A 71 8.10 14.78 17.02
C PRO A 71 8.58 13.61 16.14
N ASP A 72 9.44 12.72 16.65
CA ASP A 72 10.21 11.79 15.83
C ASP A 72 9.38 10.88 14.92
N ASP A 73 8.34 10.22 15.46
CA ASP A 73 7.48 9.33 14.66
C ASP A 73 6.70 10.10 13.59
N LEU A 74 6.37 11.37 13.87
CA LEU A 74 5.61 12.24 12.97
C LEU A 74 6.50 12.75 11.81
N ILE A 75 7.75 13.09 12.10
CA ILE A 75 8.76 13.44 11.08
C ILE A 75 9.03 12.22 10.20
N ARG A 76 9.24 11.04 10.81
CA ARG A 76 9.45 9.78 10.08
C ARG A 76 8.26 9.41 9.20
N PHE A 77 7.04 9.64 9.66
CA PHE A 77 5.82 9.40 8.86
C PHE A 77 5.81 10.18 7.53
N VAL A 78 6.35 11.40 7.53
CA VAL A 78 6.46 12.23 6.33
C VAL A 78 7.70 11.89 5.49
N HIS A 79 8.83 11.61 6.14
CA HIS A 79 10.08 11.28 5.44
C HIS A 79 10.06 9.91 4.77
N GLU A 80 9.49 8.90 5.43
CA GLU A 80 9.56 7.49 5.04
C GLU A 80 8.15 6.86 4.96
N PRO A 81 7.24 7.42 4.15
CA PRO A 81 5.83 7.03 4.16
C PRO A 81 5.59 5.59 3.67
N GLN A 82 6.54 5.02 2.94
CA GLN A 82 6.50 3.64 2.49
C GLN A 82 6.97 2.68 3.59
N GLU A 83 8.07 2.98 4.31
CA GLU A 83 8.56 2.14 5.40
C GLU A 83 7.58 2.07 6.57
N TYR A 84 6.93 3.20 6.88
CA TYR A 84 5.86 3.22 7.87
C TYR A 84 4.68 2.32 7.45
N LEU A 85 4.30 2.36 6.16
CA LEU A 85 3.21 1.54 5.63
C LEU A 85 3.57 0.04 5.66
N LYS A 86 4.81 -0.31 5.32
CA LYS A 86 5.33 -1.67 5.46
C LYS A 86 5.27 -2.15 6.91
N LYS A 87 5.69 -1.32 7.87
CA LYS A 87 5.61 -1.65 9.30
C LYS A 87 4.16 -1.95 9.71
N THR A 88 3.21 -1.12 9.26
CA THR A 88 1.79 -1.33 9.53
C THR A 88 1.29 -2.66 8.97
N ILE A 89 1.74 -3.05 7.77
CA ILE A 89 1.40 -4.34 7.15
C ILE A 89 2.06 -5.50 7.92
N PHE A 90 3.31 -5.35 8.36
CA PHE A 90 4.00 -6.37 9.15
C PHE A 90 3.39 -6.60 10.55
N GLU A 91 2.71 -5.61 11.11
CA GLU A 91 1.95 -5.73 12.36
C GLU A 91 0.64 -6.53 12.19
N LEU A 92 0.18 -6.75 10.95
CA LEU A 92 -0.96 -7.61 10.67
C LEU A 92 -0.62 -9.09 10.92
N THR A 93 -1.64 -9.89 11.23
CA THR A 93 -1.47 -11.35 11.33
C THR A 93 -1.09 -11.98 9.98
N LEU A 94 -0.43 -13.13 9.98
CA LEU A 94 -0.09 -13.85 8.74
C LEU A 94 -1.30 -14.08 7.80
N PRO A 95 -2.50 -14.49 8.30
CA PRO A 95 -3.70 -14.56 7.46
C PRO A 95 -4.08 -13.23 6.78
N GLN A 96 -3.90 -12.10 7.46
CA GLN A 96 -4.22 -10.78 6.92
C GLN A 96 -3.18 -10.32 5.90
N GLN A 97 -1.90 -10.57 6.14
CA GLN A 97 -0.84 -10.31 5.15
C GLN A 97 -1.02 -11.15 3.89
N ALA A 98 -1.39 -12.43 4.05
CA ALA A 98 -1.75 -13.33 2.96
C ALA A 98 -2.95 -12.80 2.15
N ALA A 99 -4.00 -12.33 2.82
CA ALA A 99 -5.16 -11.71 2.15
C ALA A 99 -4.78 -10.47 1.34
N MET A 100 -3.93 -9.59 1.88
CA MET A 100 -3.41 -8.43 1.14
C MET A 100 -2.59 -8.84 -0.09
N THR A 101 -1.77 -9.89 0.05
CA THR A 101 -0.97 -10.42 -1.06
C THR A 101 -1.85 -10.97 -2.18
N LEU A 102 -2.93 -11.69 -1.85
CA LEU A 102 -3.88 -12.16 -2.87
C LEU A 102 -4.55 -11.02 -3.64
N VAL A 103 -4.93 -9.94 -2.95
CA VAL A 103 -5.48 -8.75 -3.62
C VAL A 103 -4.44 -8.12 -4.55
N PHE A 104 -3.17 -8.09 -4.15
CA PHE A 104 -2.09 -7.61 -5.01
C PHE A 104 -1.89 -8.48 -6.25
N LEU A 105 -1.80 -9.79 -6.08
CA LEU A 105 -1.64 -10.75 -7.19
C LEU A 105 -2.81 -10.65 -8.19
N ALA A 106 -4.03 -10.48 -7.68
CA ALA A 106 -5.22 -10.23 -8.49
C ALA A 106 -5.36 -8.76 -8.95
N ARG A 107 -4.34 -7.93 -8.79
CA ARG A 107 -4.27 -6.52 -9.22
C ARG A 107 -5.45 -5.68 -8.74
N SER A 108 -5.75 -5.78 -7.45
CA SER A 108 -6.89 -5.13 -6.81
C SER A 108 -8.26 -5.53 -7.39
N ARG A 109 -8.35 -6.69 -8.04
CA ARG A 109 -9.58 -7.22 -8.65
C ARG A 109 -9.79 -8.69 -8.29
N LEU A 110 -9.59 -9.05 -7.03
CA LEU A 110 -9.81 -10.42 -6.55
C LEU A 110 -11.31 -10.69 -6.43
N PRO A 111 -11.92 -11.59 -7.21
CA PRO A 111 -13.35 -11.86 -7.10
C PRO A 111 -13.69 -12.45 -5.71
N VAL A 112 -14.77 -11.98 -5.09
CA VAL A 112 -15.17 -12.42 -3.72
C VAL A 112 -15.44 -13.93 -3.66
N HIS A 113 -15.85 -14.54 -4.78
CA HIS A 113 -16.14 -15.97 -4.87
C HIS A 113 -14.91 -16.84 -5.18
N ASP A 114 -13.78 -16.23 -5.54
CA ASP A 114 -12.57 -16.92 -6.03
C ASP A 114 -11.51 -17.12 -4.94
N ILE A 115 -11.88 -16.90 -3.67
CA ILE A 115 -10.98 -17.03 -2.51
C ILE A 115 -10.63 -18.52 -2.25
N ALA A 116 -11.15 -19.48 -3.02
CA ALA A 116 -10.77 -20.89 -2.96
C ALA A 116 -9.91 -21.34 -4.18
N SER A 117 -9.40 -20.39 -4.96
CA SER A 117 -8.54 -20.67 -6.12
C SER A 117 -7.23 -21.36 -5.74
N GLU A 118 -6.55 -21.93 -6.73
CA GLU A 118 -5.23 -22.54 -6.54
C GLU A 118 -4.21 -21.51 -6.04
N ASP A 119 -4.27 -20.27 -6.55
CA ASP A 119 -3.45 -19.15 -6.06
C ASP A 119 -3.65 -18.89 -4.57
N CYS A 120 -4.90 -18.98 -4.08
CA CYS A 120 -5.18 -18.81 -2.64
C CYS A 120 -4.54 -19.91 -1.79
N LYS A 121 -4.54 -21.16 -2.27
CA LYS A 121 -3.87 -22.26 -1.57
C LYS A 121 -2.36 -22.05 -1.54
N LEU A 122 -1.76 -21.67 -2.66
CA LEU A 122 -0.32 -21.38 -2.74
C LEU A 122 0.07 -20.22 -1.81
N VAL A 123 -0.71 -19.13 -1.77
CA VAL A 123 -0.47 -18.05 -0.79
C VAL A 123 -0.63 -18.57 0.64
N ALA A 124 -1.66 -19.36 0.92
CA ALA A 124 -1.89 -19.90 2.26
C ALA A 124 -0.69 -20.72 2.75
N ASP A 125 -0.15 -21.60 1.90
CA ASP A 125 1.02 -22.42 2.21
C ASP A 125 2.27 -21.56 2.45
N ARG A 126 2.52 -20.55 1.60
CA ARG A 126 3.68 -19.65 1.72
C ARG A 126 3.64 -18.74 2.95
N TYR A 127 2.45 -18.48 3.49
CA TYR A 127 2.27 -17.72 4.73
C TYR A 127 2.05 -18.61 5.96
N GLY A 128 2.07 -19.95 5.81
CA GLY A 128 1.82 -20.88 6.91
C GLY A 128 0.42 -20.72 7.52
N THR A 129 -0.58 -20.46 6.68
CA THR A 129 -1.96 -20.22 7.09
C THR A 129 -2.95 -21.09 6.31
N THR A 130 -4.25 -20.85 6.48
CA THR A 130 -5.31 -21.60 5.77
C THR A 130 -6.16 -20.67 4.92
N VAL A 131 -6.70 -21.22 3.82
CA VAL A 131 -7.68 -20.52 2.97
C VAL A 131 -8.87 -19.98 3.79
N ALA A 132 -9.33 -20.74 4.79
CA ALA A 132 -10.40 -20.30 5.68
C ALA A 132 -10.01 -19.07 6.51
N ALA A 133 -8.80 -19.04 7.06
CA ALA A 133 -8.30 -17.90 7.84
C ALA A 133 -8.09 -16.65 6.95
N ILE A 134 -7.61 -16.82 5.73
CA ILE A 134 -7.51 -15.74 4.73
C ILE A 134 -8.91 -15.19 4.40
N THR A 135 -9.88 -16.07 4.14
CA THR A 135 -11.27 -15.68 3.85
C THR A 135 -11.88 -14.86 4.98
N GLN A 136 -11.65 -15.26 6.23
CA GLN A 136 -12.10 -14.51 7.41
C GLN A 136 -11.38 -13.16 7.55
N SER A 137 -10.10 -13.09 7.19
CA SER A 137 -9.30 -11.86 7.27
C SER A 137 -9.83 -10.74 6.39
N PHE A 138 -10.42 -11.06 5.23
CA PHE A 138 -11.05 -10.06 4.38
C PHE A 138 -12.15 -9.25 5.09
N GLN A 139 -12.91 -9.87 5.98
CA GLN A 139 -13.94 -9.17 6.76
C GLN A 139 -13.32 -8.21 7.78
N GLN A 140 -12.16 -8.56 8.33
CA GLN A 140 -11.45 -7.73 9.32
C GLN A 140 -10.73 -6.55 8.66
N LEU A 141 -10.32 -6.72 7.39
CA LEU A 141 -9.61 -5.71 6.61
C LEU A 141 -10.56 -4.80 5.80
N ASP A 142 -11.84 -5.16 5.65
CA ASP A 142 -12.83 -4.38 4.91
C ASP A 142 -12.94 -2.95 5.46
N GLN A 143 -13.10 -1.98 4.56
CA GLN A 143 -13.16 -0.55 4.84
C GLN A 143 -11.92 0.05 5.53
N SER A 144 -10.78 -0.67 5.55
CA SER A 144 -9.52 -0.15 6.12
C SER A 144 -8.32 -0.38 5.20
N PHE A 145 -7.99 -1.64 4.90
CA PHE A 145 -6.90 -2.01 3.99
C PHE A 145 -7.45 -2.42 2.61
N VAL A 146 -8.60 -3.09 2.62
CA VAL A 146 -9.29 -3.56 1.41
C VAL A 146 -10.74 -3.07 1.42
N ILE A 147 -11.38 -3.13 0.26
CA ILE A 147 -12.77 -2.73 0.07
C ILE A 147 -13.42 -3.58 -1.02
N LYS A 148 -14.71 -3.90 -0.85
CA LYS A 148 -15.51 -4.48 -1.93
C LYS A 148 -15.85 -3.41 -2.96
N ARG A 149 -15.54 -3.70 -4.22
CA ARG A 149 -15.94 -2.89 -5.38
C ARG A 149 -16.83 -3.73 -6.29
N GLU A 150 -17.80 -3.08 -6.91
CA GLU A 150 -18.56 -3.68 -7.99
C GLU A 150 -17.89 -3.34 -9.32
N GLU A 151 -17.41 -4.35 -10.03
CA GLU A 151 -16.89 -4.23 -11.39
C GLU A 151 -17.61 -5.23 -12.29
N SER A 152 -18.16 -4.78 -13.41
CA SER A 152 -18.77 -5.66 -14.43
C SER A 152 -19.79 -6.67 -13.87
N ARG A 153 -20.63 -6.24 -12.90
CA ARG A 153 -21.63 -7.06 -12.17
C ARG A 153 -21.05 -8.15 -11.25
N GLN A 154 -19.77 -8.08 -10.94
CA GLN A 154 -19.11 -8.94 -9.96
C GLN A 154 -18.56 -8.10 -8.80
N HIS A 155 -18.59 -8.67 -7.60
CA HIS A 155 -17.97 -8.06 -6.44
C HIS A 155 -16.54 -8.54 -6.33
N CYS A 156 -15.61 -7.60 -6.22
CA CYS A 156 -14.19 -7.87 -6.10
C CYS A 156 -13.63 -7.17 -4.85
N TRP A 157 -12.65 -7.80 -4.21
CA TRP A 157 -11.78 -7.16 -3.24
C TRP A 157 -10.70 -6.36 -3.97
N ALA A 158 -10.62 -5.09 -3.59
CA ALA A 158 -9.60 -4.14 -4.06
C ALA A 158 -8.89 -3.53 -2.86
N PHE A 159 -7.69 -2.96 -3.06
CA PHE A 159 -7.10 -2.13 -2.01
C PHE A 159 -7.97 -0.89 -1.76
N PHE A 160 -8.10 -0.53 -0.49
CA PHE A 160 -8.79 0.70 -0.10
C PHE A 160 -8.07 1.94 -0.65
N HIS A 161 -6.74 1.88 -0.75
CA HIS A 161 -5.89 2.90 -1.33
C HIS A 161 -4.78 2.30 -2.20
N PRO A 162 -4.45 2.86 -3.39
CA PRO A 162 -3.43 2.32 -4.30
C PRO A 162 -2.08 2.05 -3.64
N THR A 163 -1.70 2.84 -2.65
CA THR A 163 -0.37 2.75 -2.03
C THR A 163 -0.15 1.50 -1.19
N PHE A 164 -1.22 0.79 -0.82
CA PHE A 164 -1.07 -0.55 -0.25
C PHE A 164 -0.51 -1.54 -1.28
N ALA A 165 -0.83 -1.37 -2.57
CA ALA A 165 -0.20 -2.14 -3.63
C ALA A 165 1.31 -1.85 -3.71
N ASP A 166 1.72 -0.59 -3.65
CA ASP A 166 3.14 -0.19 -3.68
C ASP A 166 3.92 -0.78 -2.49
N ALA A 167 3.31 -0.76 -1.29
CA ALA A 167 3.91 -1.34 -0.11
C ALA A 167 4.03 -2.87 -0.21
N ILE A 168 2.97 -3.56 -0.67
CA ILE A 168 3.00 -5.01 -0.88
C ILE A 168 4.02 -5.39 -1.97
N SER A 169 4.07 -4.69 -3.10
CA SER A 169 5.08 -4.89 -4.15
C SER A 169 6.50 -4.85 -3.59
N SER A 170 6.79 -3.86 -2.74
CA SER A 170 8.10 -3.74 -2.11
C SER A 170 8.37 -4.81 -1.05
N ILE A 171 7.36 -5.28 -0.31
CA ILE A 171 7.49 -6.42 0.61
C ILE A 171 7.78 -7.70 -0.18
N LEU A 172 7.07 -7.93 -1.28
CA LEU A 172 7.22 -9.11 -2.13
C LEU A 172 8.58 -9.16 -2.81
N SER A 173 9.11 -8.02 -3.25
CA SER A 173 10.46 -7.95 -3.85
C SER A 173 11.57 -8.45 -2.90
N ALA A 174 11.32 -8.44 -1.58
CA ALA A 174 12.23 -8.99 -0.56
C ALA A 174 11.92 -10.45 -0.17
N ARG A 175 10.92 -11.09 -0.79
CA ARG A 175 10.41 -12.44 -0.51
C ARG A 175 10.50 -13.31 -1.77
N PRO A 176 11.66 -13.91 -2.09
CA PRO A 176 11.84 -14.71 -3.31
C PRO A 176 10.77 -15.81 -3.46
N ASP A 177 10.38 -16.43 -2.35
CA ASP A 177 9.35 -17.49 -2.30
C ASP A 177 7.94 -17.06 -2.75
N LEU A 178 7.65 -15.75 -2.69
CA LEU A 178 6.40 -15.14 -3.15
C LEU A 178 6.52 -14.47 -4.51
N VAL A 179 7.72 -14.04 -4.92
CA VAL A 179 7.94 -13.48 -6.26
C VAL A 179 7.59 -14.51 -7.32
N ASP A 180 7.97 -15.77 -7.12
CA ASP A 180 7.65 -16.86 -8.06
C ASP A 180 6.14 -17.02 -8.28
N LEU A 181 5.32 -16.74 -7.26
CA LEU A 181 3.86 -16.78 -7.37
C LEU A 181 3.32 -15.62 -8.21
N TYR A 182 3.91 -14.42 -8.09
CA TYR A 182 3.57 -13.29 -8.95
C TYR A 182 3.95 -13.57 -10.41
N LEU A 183 5.12 -14.16 -10.65
CA LEU A 183 5.58 -14.53 -11.99
C LEU A 183 4.69 -15.62 -12.61
N GLY A 184 4.35 -16.67 -11.85
CA GLY A 184 3.53 -17.78 -12.35
C GLY A 184 2.08 -17.40 -12.66
N GLY A 185 1.52 -16.41 -11.96
CA GLY A 185 0.14 -15.93 -12.17
C GLY A 185 0.01 -14.77 -13.16
N ALA A 186 1.11 -14.09 -13.51
CA ALA A 186 1.08 -12.95 -14.42
C ALA A 186 1.13 -13.40 -15.87
N LYS A 187 0.18 -12.90 -16.68
CA LYS A 187 0.28 -13.02 -18.15
C LYS A 187 1.57 -12.35 -18.64
N ILE A 188 2.23 -12.95 -19.64
CA ILE A 188 3.48 -12.44 -20.24
C ILE A 188 3.36 -10.97 -20.64
N GLU A 189 2.23 -10.54 -21.19
CA GLU A 189 2.04 -9.14 -21.60
C GLU A 189 2.04 -8.18 -20.40
N THR A 190 1.68 -8.67 -19.21
CA THR A 190 1.79 -7.89 -17.98
C THR A 190 3.22 -7.85 -17.47
N LEU A 191 3.92 -8.98 -17.45
CA LEU A 191 5.32 -9.01 -17.01
C LEU A 191 6.16 -8.04 -17.85
N LEU A 192 5.91 -7.97 -19.15
CA LEU A 192 6.56 -7.02 -20.06
C LEU A 192 6.20 -5.54 -19.81
N ALA A 193 5.06 -5.25 -19.18
CA ALA A 193 4.60 -3.89 -18.94
C ALA A 193 4.90 -3.39 -17.51
N GLU A 194 4.97 -4.28 -16.53
CA GLU A 194 4.94 -3.95 -15.11
C GLU A 194 6.11 -4.55 -14.30
N ALA A 195 6.94 -5.42 -14.88
CA ALA A 195 8.08 -6.02 -14.19
C ALA A 195 9.42 -5.53 -14.76
N ILE A 196 10.41 -5.36 -13.88
CA ILE A 196 11.79 -5.06 -14.26
C ILE A 196 12.74 -6.05 -13.59
N CYS A 197 13.80 -6.43 -14.28
CA CYS A 197 14.81 -7.31 -13.70
C CYS A 197 15.69 -6.54 -12.69
N GLU A 198 16.18 -7.25 -11.68
CA GLU A 198 17.21 -6.74 -10.78
C GLU A 198 18.41 -6.18 -11.56
N GLY A 199 18.83 -4.96 -11.21
CA GLY A 199 19.89 -4.22 -11.92
C GLY A 199 19.42 -3.39 -13.12
N ALA A 200 18.15 -3.49 -13.53
CA ALA A 200 17.58 -2.60 -14.55
C ALA A 200 17.30 -1.19 -13.99
N ALA A 201 17.15 -0.22 -14.89
CA ALA A 201 16.74 1.13 -14.50
C ALA A 201 15.38 1.08 -13.77
N THR A 202 15.31 1.70 -12.59
CA THR A 202 14.11 1.70 -11.76
C THR A 202 12.97 2.44 -12.44
N VAL A 203 11.85 1.74 -12.64
CA VAL A 203 10.59 2.30 -13.11
C VAL A 203 9.64 2.37 -11.92
N LYS A 204 8.95 3.51 -11.79
CA LYS A 204 7.98 3.72 -10.72
C LYS A 204 6.84 2.69 -10.85
N ASP A 205 6.46 2.08 -9.73
CA ASP A 205 5.38 1.09 -9.59
C ASP A 205 5.64 -0.28 -10.25
N ALA A 206 6.86 -0.51 -10.75
CA ALA A 206 7.25 -1.81 -11.32
C ALA A 206 7.63 -2.83 -10.25
N VAL A 207 7.30 -4.10 -10.48
CA VAL A 207 7.74 -5.22 -9.65
C VAL A 207 9.18 -5.59 -10.03
N VAL A 208 10.10 -5.61 -9.06
CA VAL A 208 11.49 -6.01 -9.29
C VAL A 208 11.60 -7.52 -9.17
N VAL A 209 12.05 -8.17 -10.25
CA VAL A 209 12.31 -9.61 -10.30
C VAL A 209 13.77 -9.87 -9.90
N PRO A 210 14.03 -10.57 -8.78
CA PRO A 210 15.38 -10.88 -8.33
C PRO A 210 16.04 -11.89 -9.29
N ALA A 211 17.37 -11.83 -9.41
CA ALA A 211 18.12 -12.74 -10.27
C ALA A 211 17.91 -14.22 -9.93
N SER A 212 17.61 -14.52 -8.67
CA SER A 212 17.29 -15.88 -8.19
C SER A 212 16.00 -16.47 -8.77
N SER A 213 15.12 -15.64 -9.33
CA SER A 213 13.82 -16.06 -9.90
C SER A 213 13.81 -16.07 -11.43
N PHE A 214 14.97 -15.91 -12.09
CA PHE A 214 15.04 -15.87 -13.55
C PHE A 214 14.70 -17.20 -14.22
N ASP A 215 14.99 -18.33 -13.57
CA ASP A 215 14.65 -19.65 -14.09
C ASP A 215 13.13 -19.87 -14.18
N SER A 216 12.34 -19.09 -13.42
CA SER A 216 10.86 -19.09 -13.47
C SER A 216 10.30 -18.31 -14.66
N LEU A 217 11.15 -17.60 -15.43
CA LEU A 217 10.77 -16.80 -16.61
C LEU A 217 11.01 -17.51 -17.96
N VAL A 218 11.60 -18.71 -17.95
CA VAL A 218 12.00 -19.48 -19.16
C VAL A 218 10.94 -20.49 -19.57
#